data_AF-A0A3D3PBT7-F1
#
_entry.id   AF-A0A3D3PBT7-F1
#
_cell.length_a   1.000
_cell.length_b   1.000
_cell.length_c   1.000
_cell.angle_alpha   90.00
_cell.angle_beta   90.00
_cell.angle_gamma   90.00
#
_symmetry.space_group_name_H-M   'P 1'
#
loop_
_entity.id
_entity.type
_entity.pdbx_description
1 polymer ?
#
loop_
_entity_poly.entity_id
_entity_poly.type
_entity_poly.pdbx_seq_one_letter_code
_entity_poly.pdbx_strand_id
1 'polypeptide(L)'
;MNFTEKIFTLLSENLKLPYYQAERRIDIFINVFLEDIVRKYSPFKDAIYLLSEFPLKKTEVSDHAAHIDYLMFSPSKQTVLLVELKTDERSVNVNQLKFYESEPRFCEWYTKFEKIKMKGFDSKKNIVKKLLKERLGDDLTQYSCALIIIKPDGPTESDKKEGRYFIALNEVDIDTEYADEWRLFREIILSNLSK
;
A
#
# COMPACT_ATOMS: atom_id res chain seq x y z
N MET A 1 17.87 -21.35 -14.28
CA MET A 1 16.58 -20.91 -13.69
C MET A 1 16.47 -21.37 -12.25
N ASN A 2 16.67 -20.45 -11.30
CA ASN A 2 16.52 -20.74 -9.86
C ASN A 2 15.02 -20.76 -9.45
N PHE A 3 14.69 -21.14 -8.22
CA PHE A 3 13.30 -21.26 -7.76
C PHE A 3 12.52 -19.94 -7.86
N THR A 4 13.11 -18.82 -7.44
CA THR A 4 12.48 -17.49 -7.49
C THR A 4 12.18 -17.07 -8.93
N GLU A 5 13.14 -17.26 -9.84
CA GLU A 5 13.00 -16.98 -11.26
C GLU A 5 11.87 -17.82 -11.90
N LYS A 6 11.71 -19.09 -11.49
CA LYS A 6 10.56 -19.92 -11.91
C LYS A 6 9.23 -19.32 -11.46
N ILE A 7 9.14 -18.88 -10.20
CA ILE A 7 7.92 -18.26 -9.67
C ILE A 7 7.59 -16.99 -10.45
N PHE A 8 8.55 -16.11 -10.65
CA PHE A 8 8.32 -14.85 -11.36
C PHE A 8 7.96 -15.08 -12.82
N THR A 9 8.58 -16.05 -13.49
CA THR A 9 8.21 -16.42 -14.86
C THR A 9 6.75 -16.88 -14.92
N LEU A 10 6.33 -17.75 -14.00
CA LEU A 10 4.95 -18.23 -13.92
C LEU A 10 3.96 -17.09 -13.62
N LEU A 11 4.30 -16.18 -12.72
CA LEU A 11 3.47 -14.99 -12.44
C LEU A 11 3.34 -14.11 -13.69
N SER A 12 4.45 -13.81 -14.36
CA SER A 12 4.48 -12.99 -15.58
C SER A 12 3.65 -13.58 -16.72
N GLU A 13 3.73 -14.91 -16.92
CA GLU A 13 2.89 -15.61 -17.91
C GLU A 13 1.40 -15.47 -17.58
N ASN A 14 1.04 -15.56 -16.30
CA ASN A 14 -0.34 -15.47 -15.87
C ASN A 14 -0.92 -14.04 -15.92
N LEU A 15 -0.08 -12.99 -15.87
CA LEU A 15 -0.53 -11.59 -16.03
C LEU A 15 -1.31 -11.36 -17.33
N LYS A 16 -1.04 -12.19 -18.35
CA LYS A 16 -1.70 -12.10 -19.67
C LYS A 16 -3.11 -12.68 -19.70
N LEU A 17 -3.55 -13.33 -18.62
CA LEU A 17 -4.86 -14.00 -18.57
C LEU A 17 -5.97 -13.00 -18.19
N PRO A 18 -7.15 -13.06 -18.84
CA PRO A 18 -8.18 -12.01 -18.77
C PRO A 18 -8.82 -11.82 -17.39
N TYR A 19 -8.79 -12.85 -16.53
CA TYR A 19 -9.36 -12.79 -15.18
C TYR A 19 -8.29 -12.81 -14.09
N TYR A 20 -7.02 -12.63 -14.45
CA TYR A 20 -5.94 -12.70 -13.49
C TYR A 20 -5.89 -11.45 -12.63
N GLN A 21 -5.89 -11.63 -11.31
CA GLN A 21 -5.83 -10.53 -10.35
C GLN A 21 -4.37 -10.19 -10.06
N ALA A 22 -3.73 -9.49 -11.00
CA ALA A 22 -2.31 -9.12 -10.95
C ALA A 22 -1.92 -8.47 -9.61
N GLU A 23 -2.63 -7.41 -9.20
CA GLU A 23 -2.41 -6.68 -7.93
C GLU A 23 -2.26 -7.63 -6.75
N ARG A 24 -3.26 -8.51 -6.53
CA ARG A 24 -3.28 -9.47 -5.42
C ARG A 24 -2.20 -10.54 -5.46
N ARG A 25 -1.59 -10.77 -6.62
CA ARG A 25 -0.57 -11.82 -6.81
C ARG A 25 0.82 -11.26 -6.67
N ILE A 26 1.03 -10.01 -7.07
CA ILE A 26 2.29 -9.30 -6.90
C ILE A 26 2.40 -8.64 -5.52
N ASP A 27 1.28 -8.38 -4.84
CA ASP A 27 1.18 -7.76 -3.51
C ASP A 27 2.23 -8.28 -2.54
N ILE A 28 2.28 -9.61 -2.35
CA ILE A 28 3.19 -10.23 -1.40
C ILE A 28 4.66 -9.96 -1.71
N PHE A 29 5.03 -9.84 -3.00
CA PHE A 29 6.39 -9.55 -3.41
C PHE A 29 6.72 -8.07 -3.26
N ILE A 30 5.78 -7.19 -3.63
CA ILE A 30 5.93 -5.75 -3.41
C ILE A 30 6.08 -5.44 -1.92
N ASN A 31 5.32 -6.11 -1.06
CA ASN A 31 5.35 -5.91 0.39
C ASN A 31 6.76 -6.12 0.97
N VAL A 32 7.51 -7.12 0.47
CA VAL A 32 8.91 -7.36 0.88
C VAL A 32 9.80 -6.14 0.66
N PHE A 33 9.55 -5.40 -0.42
CA PHE A 33 10.36 -4.23 -0.82
C PHE A 33 9.73 -2.90 -0.40
N LEU A 34 8.52 -2.92 0.18
CA LEU A 34 7.69 -1.73 0.33
C LEU A 34 8.36 -0.64 1.19
N GLU A 35 9.03 -1.04 2.27
CA GLU A 35 9.78 -0.10 3.11
C GLU A 35 10.89 0.59 2.32
N ASP A 36 11.70 -0.16 1.58
CA ASP A 36 12.81 0.37 0.78
C ASP A 36 12.30 1.32 -0.31
N ILE A 37 11.19 0.94 -0.98
CA ILE A 37 10.52 1.75 -1.99
C ILE A 37 10.07 3.09 -1.41
N VAL A 38 9.28 3.05 -0.33
CA VAL A 38 8.71 4.26 0.28
C VAL A 38 9.81 5.13 0.87
N ARG A 39 10.80 4.57 1.55
CA ARG A 39 11.92 5.33 2.12
C ARG A 39 12.72 6.01 1.01
N LYS A 40 12.98 5.35 -0.11
CA LYS A 40 13.79 5.95 -1.18
C LYS A 40 13.03 7.06 -1.93
N TYR A 41 11.78 6.82 -2.29
CA TYR A 41 11.03 7.67 -3.22
C TYR A 41 10.02 8.62 -2.57
N SER A 42 9.96 8.68 -1.23
CA SER A 42 9.14 9.65 -0.50
C SER A 42 9.94 10.44 0.56
N PRO A 43 9.37 11.48 1.19
CA PRO A 43 9.99 12.17 2.32
C PRO A 43 10.07 11.33 3.61
N PHE A 44 9.45 10.15 3.65
CA PHE A 44 9.32 9.31 4.84
C PHE A 44 10.48 8.30 4.94
N LYS A 45 11.68 8.81 5.23
CA LYS A 45 12.95 8.04 5.22
C LYS A 45 13.04 6.94 6.29
N ASP A 46 12.17 6.99 7.28
CA ASP A 46 12.04 6.04 8.38
C ASP A 46 10.68 5.31 8.34
N ALA A 47 10.03 5.26 7.18
CA ALA A 47 8.75 4.56 7.04
C ALA A 47 8.88 3.08 7.44
N ILE A 48 7.95 2.60 8.26
CA ILE A 48 7.88 1.23 8.77
C ILE A 48 6.54 0.64 8.37
N TYR A 49 6.53 -0.58 7.86
CA TYR A 49 5.32 -1.32 7.55
C TYR A 49 4.53 -1.67 8.82
N LEU A 50 3.20 -1.48 8.77
CA LEU A 50 2.30 -1.83 9.86
C LEU A 50 1.49 -3.09 9.55
N LEU A 51 0.72 -3.05 8.46
CA LEU A 51 -0.17 -4.13 8.04
C LEU A 51 -0.68 -3.90 6.61
N SER A 52 -1.12 -4.99 5.98
CA SER A 52 -1.80 -4.97 4.68
C SER A 52 -3.31 -5.03 4.84
N GLU A 53 -4.03 -4.59 3.80
CA GLU A 53 -5.48 -4.71 3.67
C GLU A 53 -6.23 -4.03 4.83
N PHE A 54 -5.87 -2.78 5.13
CA PHE A 54 -6.50 -2.04 6.23
C PHE A 54 -7.93 -1.66 5.88
N PRO A 55 -8.94 -2.16 6.62
CA PRO A 55 -10.33 -2.01 6.23
C PRO A 55 -10.91 -0.68 6.71
N LEU A 56 -11.59 0.01 5.80
CA LEU A 56 -12.19 1.31 6.00
C LEU A 56 -13.68 1.31 5.68
N LYS A 57 -14.50 1.83 6.58
CA LYS A 57 -15.93 2.00 6.31
C LYS A 57 -16.13 3.16 5.32
N LYS A 58 -16.67 2.89 4.12
CA LYS A 58 -16.94 3.93 3.10
C LYS A 58 -18.16 4.79 3.42
N THR A 59 -19.23 4.17 3.92
CA THR A 59 -20.50 4.85 4.20
C THR A 59 -21.08 4.36 5.51
N GLU A 60 -21.90 5.19 6.17
CA GLU A 60 -22.54 4.79 7.43
C GLU A 60 -23.63 3.72 7.22
N VAL A 61 -24.17 3.61 6.00
CA VAL A 61 -25.31 2.74 5.64
C VAL A 61 -24.86 1.34 5.20
N SER A 62 -23.63 1.18 4.70
CA SER A 62 -23.11 -0.10 4.21
C SER A 62 -21.97 -0.59 5.09
N ASP A 63 -21.99 -1.88 5.43
CA ASP A 63 -20.86 -2.55 6.08
C ASP A 63 -19.82 -3.06 5.08
N HIS A 64 -19.97 -2.75 3.77
CA HIS A 64 -18.91 -3.00 2.80
C HIS A 64 -17.74 -2.04 3.07
N ALA A 65 -16.59 -2.60 3.46
CA ALA A 65 -15.37 -1.85 3.67
C ALA A 65 -14.64 -1.59 2.34
N ALA A 66 -14.08 -0.39 2.18
CA ALA A 66 -12.88 -0.23 1.38
C ALA A 66 -11.71 -0.92 2.10
N HIS A 67 -10.61 -1.10 1.39
CA HIS A 67 -9.32 -1.33 2.02
C HIS A 67 -8.32 -0.35 1.43
N ILE A 68 -7.33 -0.01 2.25
CA ILE A 68 -6.04 0.49 1.77
C ILE A 68 -5.11 -0.71 1.72
N ASP A 69 -4.35 -0.84 0.63
CA ASP A 69 -3.50 -2.02 0.41
C ASP A 69 -2.46 -2.17 1.53
N TYR A 70 -1.85 -1.06 1.97
CA TYR A 70 -0.91 -1.08 3.09
C TYR A 70 -1.02 0.16 3.99
N LEU A 71 -0.89 -0.07 5.29
CA LEU A 71 -0.55 0.98 6.24
C LEU A 71 0.94 0.93 6.58
N MET A 72 1.54 2.10 6.59
CA MET A 72 2.89 2.30 7.10
C MET A 72 2.91 3.48 8.07
N PHE A 73 4.04 3.69 8.74
CA PHE A 73 4.20 4.76 9.70
C PHE A 73 5.60 5.36 9.61
N SER A 74 5.68 6.69 9.64
CA SER A 74 6.93 7.44 9.79
C SER A 74 7.01 8.02 11.20
N PRO A 75 7.85 7.44 12.10
CA PRO A 75 8.01 7.93 13.47
C PRO A 75 8.45 9.39 13.56
N SER A 76 9.46 9.79 12.79
CA SER A 76 10.03 11.15 12.82
C SER A 76 9.05 12.21 12.34
N LYS A 77 8.09 11.86 11.49
CA LYS A 77 7.05 12.77 10.99
C LYS A 77 5.74 12.66 11.78
N GLN A 78 5.61 11.65 12.64
CA GLN A 78 4.34 11.26 13.27
C GLN A 78 3.22 11.15 12.23
N THR A 79 3.48 10.45 11.13
CA THR A 79 2.55 10.35 10.00
C THR A 79 2.25 8.89 9.69
N VAL A 80 0.98 8.53 9.64
CA VAL A 80 0.52 7.25 9.11
C VAL A 80 0.34 7.37 7.60
N LEU A 81 1.00 6.49 6.87
CA LEU A 81 1.01 6.46 5.42
C LEU A 81 -0.05 5.48 4.94
N LEU A 82 -0.98 5.99 4.15
CA LEU A 82 -2.00 5.25 3.42
C LEU A 82 -1.36 4.87 2.08
N VAL A 83 -1.05 3.61 1.84
CA VAL A 83 -0.35 3.18 0.62
C VAL A 83 -1.26 2.34 -0.26
N GLU A 84 -1.42 2.74 -1.50
CA GLU A 84 -2.21 2.05 -2.53
C GLU A 84 -1.28 1.57 -3.66
N LEU A 85 -1.44 0.33 -4.08
CA LEU A 85 -0.73 -0.29 -5.20
C LEU A 85 -1.69 -0.43 -6.38
N LYS A 86 -1.35 0.20 -7.50
CA LYS A 86 -2.04 0.03 -8.78
C LYS A 86 -1.16 -0.75 -9.74
N THR A 87 -1.75 -1.69 -10.48
CA THR A 87 -1.06 -2.37 -11.59
C THR A 87 -1.48 -1.89 -12.97
N ASP A 88 -2.40 -0.93 -13.06
CA ASP A 88 -2.82 -0.29 -14.31
C ASP A 88 -2.93 1.23 -14.06
N GLU A 89 -2.38 2.04 -14.96
CA GLU A 89 -2.44 3.51 -14.89
C GLU A 89 -3.88 4.04 -14.83
N ARG A 90 -4.83 3.35 -15.47
CA ARG A 90 -6.25 3.74 -15.50
C ARG A 90 -6.97 3.44 -14.18
N SER A 91 -6.33 2.73 -13.25
CA SER A 91 -6.92 2.33 -11.97
C SER A 91 -6.89 3.43 -10.90
N VAL A 92 -6.29 4.59 -11.18
CA VAL A 92 -6.32 5.74 -10.27
C VAL A 92 -7.69 6.43 -10.32
N ASN A 93 -8.53 6.14 -9.32
CA ASN A 93 -9.88 6.68 -9.23
C ASN A 93 -9.92 7.96 -8.39
N VAL A 94 -10.27 9.10 -8.99
CA VAL A 94 -10.35 10.42 -8.32
C VAL A 94 -11.27 10.41 -7.09
N ASN A 95 -12.38 9.67 -7.10
CA ASN A 95 -13.28 9.59 -5.95
C ASN A 95 -12.68 8.78 -4.80
N GLN A 96 -11.83 7.78 -5.11
CA GLN A 96 -11.09 7.03 -4.11
C GLN A 96 -10.01 7.92 -3.46
N LEU A 97 -9.29 8.71 -4.26
CA LEU A 97 -8.31 9.68 -3.75
C LEU A 97 -8.95 10.70 -2.81
N LYS A 98 -10.05 11.33 -3.25
CA LYS A 98 -10.84 12.27 -2.43
C LYS A 98 -11.34 11.64 -1.13
N PHE A 99 -11.68 10.34 -1.15
CA PHE A 99 -12.06 9.63 0.06
C PHE A 99 -10.88 9.51 1.01
N TYR A 100 -9.72 9.04 0.55
CA TYR A 100 -8.52 8.92 1.39
C TYR A 100 -8.00 10.25 1.93
N GLU A 101 -8.30 11.35 1.24
CA GLU A 101 -7.94 12.70 1.65
C GLU A 101 -9.00 13.38 2.51
N SER A 102 -10.15 12.72 2.72
CA SER A 102 -11.25 13.31 3.49
C SER A 102 -10.93 13.45 4.97
N GLU A 103 -10.01 12.62 5.49
CA GLU A 103 -9.60 12.67 6.89
C GLU A 103 -8.09 12.97 7.02
N PRO A 104 -7.72 14.12 7.62
CA PRO A 104 -6.33 14.54 7.72
C PRO A 104 -5.56 13.83 8.85
N ARG A 105 -6.24 13.21 9.82
CA ARG A 105 -5.60 12.49 10.93
C ARG A 105 -6.00 11.01 10.95
N PHE A 106 -5.10 10.22 11.51
CA PHE A 106 -5.30 8.77 11.56
C PHE A 106 -6.41 8.36 12.54
N CYS A 107 -6.66 9.13 13.60
CA CYS A 107 -7.73 8.82 14.55
C CYS A 107 -9.13 8.79 13.91
N GLU A 108 -9.36 9.61 12.88
CA GLU A 108 -10.62 9.60 12.13
C GLU A 108 -10.75 8.32 11.29
N TRP A 109 -9.67 7.91 10.61
CA TRP A 109 -9.60 6.64 9.89
C TRP A 109 -9.80 5.44 10.80
N TYR A 110 -9.15 5.43 11.95
CA TYR A 110 -9.30 4.40 12.97
C TYR A 110 -10.75 4.33 13.47
N THR A 111 -11.42 5.47 13.69
CA THR A 111 -12.84 5.51 14.06
C THR A 111 -13.73 4.86 12.99
N LYS A 112 -13.46 5.11 11.70
CA LYS A 112 -14.19 4.44 10.60
C LYS A 112 -13.97 2.93 10.61
N PHE A 113 -12.74 2.48 10.85
CA PHE A 113 -12.40 1.07 11.02
C PHE A 113 -13.16 0.42 12.19
N GLU A 114 -13.24 1.08 13.35
CA GLU A 114 -13.93 0.54 14.53
C GLU A 114 -15.42 0.34 14.30
N LYS A 115 -16.04 1.21 13.49
CA LYS A 115 -17.47 1.17 13.15
C LYS A 115 -17.89 0.04 12.20
N ILE A 116 -16.95 -0.75 11.66
CA ILE A 116 -17.25 -1.87 10.76
C ILE A 116 -17.94 -3.01 11.54
N LYS A 117 -19.14 -3.43 11.13
CA LYS A 117 -19.94 -4.46 11.84
C LYS A 117 -20.10 -5.77 11.07
N MET A 118 -19.16 -6.07 10.17
CA MET A 118 -19.18 -7.30 9.36
C MET A 118 -19.19 -8.57 10.24
N LYS A 119 -20.03 -9.55 9.89
CA LYS A 119 -20.15 -10.81 10.63
C LYS A 119 -18.80 -11.56 10.66
N GLY A 120 -18.36 -11.98 11.86
CA GLY A 120 -17.11 -12.70 12.05
C GLY A 120 -15.84 -11.83 11.94
N PHE A 121 -15.99 -10.51 11.90
CA PHE A 121 -14.89 -9.57 11.75
C PHE A 121 -14.23 -9.17 13.07
N ASP A 122 -14.89 -9.38 14.21
CA ASP A 122 -14.39 -8.91 15.51
C ASP A 122 -13.04 -9.51 15.91
N SER A 123 -12.82 -10.80 15.63
CA SER A 123 -11.51 -11.44 15.89
C SER A 123 -10.39 -10.84 15.04
N LYS A 124 -10.67 -10.57 13.75
CA LYS A 124 -9.73 -9.91 12.83
C LYS A 124 -9.48 -8.46 13.23
N LYS A 125 -10.52 -7.75 13.65
CA LYS A 125 -10.44 -6.38 14.18
C LYS A 125 -9.50 -6.33 15.38
N ASN A 126 -9.59 -7.28 16.30
CA ASN A 126 -8.71 -7.34 17.47
C ASN A 126 -7.23 -7.56 17.11
N ILE A 127 -6.94 -8.33 16.06
CA ILE A 127 -5.56 -8.49 15.55
C ILE A 127 -5.03 -7.14 15.04
N VAL A 128 -5.80 -6.45 14.21
CA VAL A 128 -5.44 -5.12 13.67
C VAL A 128 -5.24 -4.11 14.81
N LYS A 129 -6.16 -4.07 15.78
CA LYS A 129 -6.05 -3.19 16.97
C LYS A 129 -4.77 -3.45 17.75
N LYS A 130 -4.42 -4.72 17.97
CA LYS A 130 -3.20 -5.11 18.68
C LYS A 130 -1.96 -4.63 17.92
N LEU A 131 -1.88 -4.88 16.61
CA LEU A 131 -0.76 -4.46 15.77
C LEU A 131 -0.59 -2.93 15.78
N LEU A 132 -1.68 -2.18 15.62
CA LEU A 132 -1.66 -0.73 15.66
C LEU A 132 -1.23 -0.21 17.03
N LYS A 133 -1.76 -0.76 18.12
CA LYS A 133 -1.39 -0.36 19.49
C LYS A 133 0.09 -0.61 19.80
N GLU A 134 0.65 -1.75 19.35
CA GLU A 134 2.06 -2.08 19.55
C GLU A 134 3.01 -1.10 18.85
N ARG A 135 2.58 -0.49 17.73
CA ARG A 135 3.44 0.37 16.90
C ARG A 135 3.16 1.86 17.06
N LEU A 136 1.91 2.24 17.30
CA LEU A 136 1.44 3.63 17.37
C LEU A 136 1.02 4.05 18.79
N GLY A 137 0.91 3.12 19.74
CA GLY A 137 0.40 3.41 21.08
C GLY A 137 -1.11 3.67 21.12
N ASP A 138 -1.56 4.26 22.23
CA ASP A 138 -3.00 4.47 22.49
C ASP A 138 -3.52 5.83 21.99
N ASP A 139 -2.69 6.87 21.98
CA ASP A 139 -3.08 8.18 21.47
C ASP A 139 -2.82 8.29 19.96
N LEU A 140 -3.89 8.08 19.18
CA LEU A 140 -3.84 8.19 17.73
C LEU A 140 -4.08 9.61 17.21
N THR A 141 -4.40 10.57 18.08
CA THR A 141 -4.76 11.94 17.67
C THR A 141 -3.56 12.76 17.20
N GLN A 142 -2.36 12.35 17.63
CA GLN A 142 -1.10 12.98 17.25
C GLN A 142 -0.66 12.69 15.80
N TYR A 143 -1.25 11.67 15.14
CA TYR A 143 -0.79 11.22 13.85
C TYR A 143 -1.55 11.86 12.68
N SER A 144 -0.81 12.55 11.81
CA SER A 144 -1.32 12.98 10.51
C SER A 144 -1.39 11.81 9.52
N CYS A 145 -2.08 12.02 8.40
CA CYS A 145 -2.08 11.08 7.29
C CYS A 145 -1.40 11.64 6.04
N ALA A 146 -0.79 10.75 5.27
CA ALA A 146 -0.30 11.01 3.92
C ALA A 146 -0.66 9.85 3.00
N LEU A 147 -0.89 10.14 1.72
CA LEU A 147 -1.27 9.16 0.71
C LEU A 147 -0.08 8.86 -0.21
N ILE A 148 0.28 7.59 -0.35
CA ILE A 148 1.30 7.12 -1.29
C ILE A 148 0.62 6.21 -2.30
N ILE A 149 0.82 6.51 -3.58
CA ILE A 149 0.26 5.74 -4.69
C ILE A 149 1.43 5.17 -5.48
N ILE A 150 1.59 3.86 -5.41
CA ILE A 150 2.53 3.12 -6.22
C ILE A 150 1.78 2.68 -7.47
N LYS A 151 2.28 3.06 -8.65
CA LYS A 151 1.65 2.76 -9.95
C LYS A 151 2.72 2.33 -10.96
N PRO A 152 2.38 1.64 -12.06
CA PRO A 152 3.39 1.07 -12.96
C PRO A 152 4.27 2.15 -13.58
N ASP A 153 3.64 3.20 -14.11
CA ASP A 153 4.29 4.27 -14.88
C ASP A 153 3.78 5.67 -14.47
N GLY A 154 4.38 6.69 -15.10
CA GLY A 154 4.12 8.10 -14.87
C GLY A 154 5.21 8.76 -14.04
N PRO A 155 5.12 10.07 -13.79
CA PRO A 155 6.14 10.75 -12.99
C PRO A 155 6.06 10.31 -11.53
N THR A 156 7.22 10.01 -10.94
CA THR A 156 7.38 10.05 -9.49
C THR A 156 7.28 11.51 -9.06
N GLU A 157 6.17 11.88 -8.42
CA GLU A 157 5.87 13.27 -8.07
C GLU A 157 5.28 13.39 -6.67
N SER A 158 5.48 14.54 -6.05
CA SER A 158 4.88 14.87 -4.75
C SER A 158 3.96 16.08 -4.89
N ASP A 159 2.70 15.93 -4.54
CA ASP A 159 1.83 17.07 -4.27
C ASP A 159 1.95 17.44 -2.78
N LYS A 160 2.86 18.38 -2.51
CA LYS A 160 3.11 18.87 -1.15
C LYS A 160 1.89 19.54 -0.52
N LYS A 161 0.92 20.03 -1.30
CA LYS A 161 -0.28 20.68 -0.75
C LYS A 161 -1.29 19.65 -0.23
N GLU A 162 -1.37 18.48 -0.88
CA GLU A 162 -2.36 17.45 -0.56
C GLU A 162 -1.77 16.29 0.26
N GLY A 163 -0.46 16.28 0.53
CA GLY A 163 0.18 15.18 1.25
C GLY A 163 0.15 13.87 0.45
N ARG A 164 0.08 13.98 -0.88
CA ARG A 164 -0.01 12.87 -1.83
C ARG A 164 1.33 12.69 -2.55
N TYR A 165 1.74 11.44 -2.68
CA TYR A 165 2.99 11.05 -3.34
C TYR A 165 2.71 9.94 -4.34
N PHE A 166 3.26 10.08 -5.54
CA PHE A 166 3.22 9.05 -6.58
C PHE A 166 4.61 8.45 -6.74
N ILE A 167 4.68 7.12 -6.81
CA ILE A 167 5.91 6.37 -7.06
C ILE A 167 5.68 5.52 -8.30
N ALA A 168 6.50 5.73 -9.33
CA ALA A 168 6.46 4.97 -10.56
C ALA A 168 7.29 3.70 -10.41
N LEU A 169 6.61 2.56 -10.33
CA LEU A 169 7.18 1.27 -9.97
C LEU A 169 8.26 0.81 -10.98
N ASN A 170 8.10 1.13 -12.27
CA ASN A 170 9.10 0.84 -13.30
C ASN A 170 10.40 1.66 -13.17
N GLU A 171 10.37 2.79 -12.45
CA GLU A 171 11.54 3.64 -12.19
C GLU A 171 12.20 3.34 -10.84
N VAL A 172 11.64 2.41 -10.06
CA VAL A 172 12.14 2.06 -8.74
C VAL A 172 13.44 1.27 -8.86
N ASP A 173 14.48 1.81 -8.24
CA ASP A 173 15.77 1.19 -8.02
C ASP A 173 16.10 1.35 -6.55
N ILE A 174 16.08 0.27 -5.78
CA ILE A 174 16.23 0.30 -4.32
C ILE A 174 17.48 -0.45 -3.89
N ASP A 175 18.04 0.00 -2.77
CA ASP A 175 19.13 -0.66 -2.09
C ASP A 175 18.49 -1.59 -1.05
N THR A 176 18.50 -2.89 -1.32
CA THR A 176 17.83 -3.91 -0.51
C THR A 176 18.74 -5.12 -0.32
N GLU A 177 18.58 -5.85 0.78
CA GLU A 177 19.37 -7.08 1.03
C GLU A 177 19.06 -8.19 0.02
N TYR A 178 17.89 -8.13 -0.62
CA TYR A 178 17.42 -9.05 -1.65
C TYR A 178 17.62 -8.48 -3.07
N ALA A 179 18.81 -7.92 -3.34
CA ALA A 179 19.09 -7.19 -4.58
C ALA A 179 18.89 -8.05 -5.84
N ASP A 180 19.23 -9.35 -5.77
CA ASP A 180 19.03 -10.29 -6.88
C ASP A 180 17.56 -10.58 -7.13
N GLU A 181 16.76 -10.79 -6.07
CA GLU A 181 15.32 -10.98 -6.17
C GLU A 181 14.62 -9.73 -6.68
N TRP A 182 15.03 -8.55 -6.20
CA TRP A 182 14.51 -7.28 -6.71
C TRP A 182 14.79 -7.13 -8.20
N ARG A 183 16.03 -7.39 -8.63
CA ARG A 183 16.40 -7.36 -10.06
C ARG A 183 15.54 -8.30 -10.89
N LEU A 184 15.38 -9.56 -10.48
CA LEU A 184 14.53 -10.53 -11.17
C LEU A 184 13.06 -10.09 -11.20
N PHE A 185 12.55 -9.55 -10.09
CA PHE A 185 11.18 -9.07 -10.01
C PHE A 185 10.94 -7.91 -10.98
N ARG A 186 11.86 -6.94 -11.07
CA ARG A 186 11.78 -5.86 -12.05
C ARG A 186 11.81 -6.36 -13.49
N GLU A 187 12.79 -7.21 -13.80
CA GLU A 187 13.03 -7.70 -15.16
C GLU A 187 11.88 -8.56 -15.67
N ILE A 188 11.28 -9.39 -14.81
CA ILE A 188 10.29 -10.40 -15.21
C ILE A 188 8.85 -9.94 -14.97
N ILE A 189 8.57 -9.29 -13.84
CA ILE A 189 7.21 -8.87 -13.47
C ILE A 189 6.92 -7.45 -13.91
N LEU A 190 7.68 -6.48 -13.41
CA LEU A 190 7.35 -5.06 -13.61
C LEU A 190 7.40 -4.66 -15.08
N SER A 191 8.40 -5.15 -15.82
CA SER A 191 8.54 -4.93 -17.27
C SER A 191 7.35 -5.43 -18.12
N ASN A 192 6.43 -6.18 -17.53
CA ASN A 192 5.23 -6.73 -18.15
C ASN A 192 3.91 -6.23 -17.52
N LEU A 193 3.94 -5.36 -16.49
CA LEU A 193 2.73 -4.77 -15.91
C LEU A 193 2.14 -3.63 -16.77
N SER A 194 2.97 -3.01 -17.61
CA SER A 194 2.62 -1.82 -18.39
C SER A 194 2.45 -2.05 -19.91
N LYS A 195 2.47 -3.31 -20.36
CA LYS A 195 2.37 -3.69 -21.77
C LYS A 195 1.03 -4.34 -22.06
#